data_AF-T0KYZ9-F1
#
_entry.id   AF-T0KYZ9-F1
#
_cell.length_a   1.000
_cell.length_b   1.000
_cell.length_c   1.000
_cell.angle_alpha   90.00
_cell.angle_beta   90.00
_cell.angle_gamma   90.00
#
_symmetry.space_group_name_H-M   'P 1'
#
loop_
_entity.id
_entity.type
_entity.pdbx_description
1 polymer ?
#
loop_
_entity_poly.entity_id
_entity_poly.type
_entity_poly.pdbx_seq_one_letter_code
_entity_poly.pdbx_strand_id
1 'polypeptide(L)'
;MKKQQLFNETRAYEEREKYSKKEIFTTCSHLFSKTKYLNAKAEHSIPVQKYDRCGIIPQLSVIWYAFNYRLSFFRYETNELEKITTFSSKVQFVDIFIPKKGIFNEKIYYCIVVFTESQVIIYGIDNKTKALINTNYVCAVSSKPICHIINNGNIFIGCENGNVYSVIYKSLDSWSFNMMYLYNPDSSYISCLVPTSLKRKNQELNVCLPKRILWLHWEKF
;
A
#
# COMPACT_ATOMS: atom_id res chain seq x y z
N MET A 1 -10.93 -19.66 -39.77
CA MET A 1 -11.58 -20.73 -38.97
C MET A 1 -13.08 -20.54 -39.03
N LYS A 2 -13.83 -21.51 -39.55
CA LYS A 2 -15.25 -21.34 -39.93
C LYS A 2 -16.14 -21.40 -38.68
N LYS A 3 -17.10 -20.48 -38.55
CA LYS A 3 -18.05 -20.36 -37.40
C LYS A 3 -18.69 -21.68 -36.94
N GLN A 4 -18.86 -22.65 -37.85
CA GLN A 4 -19.38 -23.98 -37.55
C GLN A 4 -18.45 -24.84 -36.69
N GLN A 5 -17.12 -24.71 -36.82
CA GLN A 5 -16.18 -25.45 -35.97
C GLN A 5 -16.24 -24.95 -34.51
N LEU A 6 -16.29 -23.64 -34.31
CA LEU A 6 -16.40 -23.04 -32.98
C LEU A 6 -17.71 -23.44 -32.28
N PHE A 7 -18.82 -23.46 -33.01
CA PHE A 7 -20.13 -23.88 -32.48
C PHE A 7 -20.14 -25.36 -32.08
N ASN A 8 -19.54 -26.23 -32.88
CA ASN A 8 -19.45 -27.66 -32.58
C ASN A 8 -18.53 -27.95 -31.38
N GLU A 9 -17.43 -27.21 -31.22
CA GLU A 9 -16.54 -27.32 -30.05
C GLU A 9 -17.21 -26.82 -28.76
N THR A 10 -17.99 -25.73 -28.85
CA THR A 10 -18.71 -25.17 -27.69
C THR A 10 -19.80 -26.13 -27.22
N ARG A 11 -20.56 -26.70 -28.16
CA ARG A 11 -21.61 -27.68 -27.87
C ARG A 11 -21.03 -28.99 -27.29
N ALA A 12 -19.89 -29.45 -27.81
CA ALA A 12 -19.16 -30.59 -27.27
C ALA A 12 -18.55 -30.34 -25.88
N TYR A 13 -18.35 -29.09 -25.47
CA TYR A 13 -17.92 -28.73 -24.11
C TYR A 13 -19.08 -28.70 -23.12
N GLU A 14 -20.26 -28.27 -23.57
CA GLU A 14 -21.48 -28.21 -22.75
C GLU A 14 -22.13 -29.59 -22.55
N GLU A 15 -21.99 -30.48 -23.52
CA GLU A 15 -22.52 -31.85 -23.48
C GLU A 15 -21.58 -32.86 -22.76
N ARG A 16 -20.39 -32.44 -22.31
CA ARG A 16 -19.54 -33.30 -21.45
C ARG A 16 -20.24 -33.51 -20.11
N GLU A 17 -20.41 -34.78 -19.73
CA GLU A 17 -20.84 -35.13 -18.38
C GLU A 17 -19.92 -34.44 -17.37
N LYS A 18 -20.54 -33.68 -16.45
CA LYS A 18 -19.80 -32.95 -15.42
C LYS A 18 -19.09 -33.97 -14.55
N TYR A 19 -17.76 -33.93 -14.55
CA TYR A 19 -16.94 -34.78 -13.71
C TYR A 19 -17.47 -34.80 -12.28
N SER A 20 -17.64 -36.01 -11.76
CA SER A 20 -17.95 -36.19 -10.35
C SER A 20 -16.86 -35.53 -9.51
N LYS A 21 -17.20 -34.94 -8.35
CA LYS A 21 -16.19 -34.41 -7.41
C LYS A 21 -15.07 -35.43 -7.18
N LYS A 22 -15.41 -36.72 -7.12
CA LYS A 22 -14.46 -37.82 -6.91
C LYS A 22 -13.46 -37.96 -8.07
N GLU A 23 -13.90 -37.76 -9.31
CA GLU A 23 -13.07 -37.83 -10.52
C GLU A 23 -12.14 -36.62 -10.63
N ILE A 24 -12.62 -35.42 -10.28
CA ILE A 24 -11.79 -34.21 -10.24
C ILE A 24 -10.60 -34.44 -9.29
N PHE A 25 -10.81 -35.07 -8.14
CA PHE A 25 -9.74 -35.35 -7.18
C PHE A 25 -8.81 -36.49 -7.61
N THR A 26 -9.31 -37.53 -8.30
CA THR A 26 -8.48 -38.67 -8.73
C THR A 26 -7.70 -38.41 -10.01
N THR A 27 -8.22 -37.62 -10.96
CA THR A 27 -7.52 -37.34 -12.22
C THR A 27 -6.48 -36.22 -12.06
N CYS A 28 -6.68 -35.26 -11.14
CA CYS A 28 -5.73 -34.17 -10.89
C CYS A 28 -4.51 -34.58 -10.04
N SER A 29 -4.52 -35.74 -9.39
CA SER A 29 -3.43 -36.18 -8.52
C SER A 29 -2.13 -36.47 -9.28
N HIS A 30 -2.23 -36.96 -10.51
CA HIS A 30 -1.07 -37.41 -11.31
C HIS A 30 -0.42 -36.33 -12.17
N LEU A 31 -1.10 -35.20 -12.44
CA LEU A 31 -0.60 -34.17 -13.37
C LEU A 31 0.05 -32.96 -12.67
N PHE A 32 -0.14 -32.76 -11.37
CA PHE A 32 0.31 -31.52 -10.70
C PHE A 32 0.92 -31.66 -9.29
N SER A 33 1.13 -32.85 -8.74
CA SER A 33 1.58 -32.98 -7.35
C SER A 33 3.11 -33.03 -7.19
N LYS A 34 3.80 -31.93 -7.51
CA LYS A 34 4.97 -31.54 -6.68
C LYS A 34 4.40 -30.90 -5.42
N THR A 35 3.85 -31.71 -4.53
CA THR A 35 3.41 -31.27 -3.20
C THR A 35 4.64 -30.86 -2.41
N LYS A 36 4.96 -29.56 -2.42
CA LYS A 36 5.88 -28.99 -1.44
C LYS A 36 5.12 -28.94 -0.12
N TYR A 37 5.49 -29.82 0.80
CA TYR A 37 5.09 -29.68 2.20
C TYR A 37 5.73 -28.40 2.72
N LEU A 38 4.90 -27.40 3.04
CA LEU A 38 5.34 -26.23 3.79
C LEU A 38 5.43 -26.68 5.24
N ASN A 39 6.64 -26.71 5.80
CA ASN A 39 6.79 -26.89 7.24
C ASN A 39 6.06 -25.74 7.93
N ALA A 40 5.10 -26.06 8.80
CA ALA A 40 4.45 -25.07 9.63
C ALA A 40 5.54 -24.36 10.44
N LYS A 41 5.77 -23.07 10.13
CA LYS A 41 6.61 -22.23 10.98
C LYS A 41 5.89 -22.06 12.31
N ALA A 42 6.67 -21.97 13.39
CA ALA A 42 6.12 -21.73 14.73
C ALA A 42 5.14 -20.55 14.68
N GLU A 43 3.91 -20.77 15.17
CA GLU A 43 2.92 -19.72 15.28
C GLU A 43 3.36 -18.78 16.41
N HIS A 44 3.83 -17.59 16.04
CA HIS A 44 4.12 -16.54 17.00
C HIS A 44 2.83 -15.79 17.30
N SER A 45 2.46 -15.74 18.58
CA SER A 45 1.38 -14.87 19.05
C SER A 45 1.73 -13.42 18.74
N ILE A 46 0.83 -12.73 18.04
CA ILE A 46 0.92 -11.28 17.86
C ILE A 46 0.81 -10.64 19.26
N PRO A 47 1.70 -9.71 19.64
CA PRO A 47 1.64 -9.10 20.96
C PRO A 47 0.32 -8.37 21.14
N VAL A 48 -0.35 -8.60 22.27
CA VAL A 48 -1.58 -7.89 22.64
C VAL A 48 -1.21 -6.46 23.02
N GLN A 49 -1.26 -5.56 22.04
CA GLN A 49 -1.05 -4.13 22.24
C GLN A 49 -2.34 -3.36 21.99
N LYS A 50 -2.55 -2.29 22.75
CA LYS A 50 -3.56 -1.29 22.40
C LYS A 50 -3.06 -0.52 21.18
N TYR A 51 -3.91 -0.37 20.18
CA TYR A 51 -3.62 0.39 18.97
C TYR A 51 -4.86 1.14 18.49
N ASP A 52 -4.64 2.34 17.97
CA ASP A 52 -5.65 3.11 17.25
C ASP A 52 -5.64 2.73 15.76
N ARG A 53 -4.44 2.46 15.23
CA ARG A 53 -4.19 2.07 13.85
C ARG A 53 -3.13 0.97 13.81
N CYS A 54 -3.25 0.07 12.85
CA CYS A 54 -2.25 -0.95 12.59
C CYS A 54 -2.24 -1.32 11.11
N GLY A 55 -1.18 -2.00 10.69
CA GLY A 55 -1.07 -2.56 9.36
C GLY A 55 0.13 -3.48 9.25
N ILE A 56 0.28 -4.10 8.07
CA ILE A 56 1.34 -5.06 7.79
C ILE A 56 2.19 -4.50 6.67
N ILE A 57 3.51 -4.64 6.80
CA ILE A 57 4.50 -4.34 5.77
C ILE A 57 5.21 -5.67 5.44
N PRO A 58 4.65 -6.46 4.50
CA PRO A 58 5.16 -7.80 4.20
C PRO A 58 6.61 -7.79 3.72
N GLN A 59 7.03 -6.75 3.00
CA GLN A 59 8.38 -6.61 2.44
C GLN A 59 9.47 -6.58 3.52
N LEU A 60 9.12 -6.18 4.74
CA LEU A 60 10.03 -6.10 5.88
C LEU A 60 9.73 -7.15 6.96
N SER A 61 8.73 -7.99 6.74
CA SER A 61 8.18 -8.90 7.74
C SER A 61 7.81 -8.21 9.07
N VAL A 62 7.18 -7.04 8.95
CA VAL A 62 6.81 -6.17 10.07
C VAL A 62 5.30 -5.97 10.12
N ILE A 63 4.75 -6.02 11.33
CA ILE A 63 3.45 -5.44 11.66
C ILE A 63 3.70 -4.13 12.39
N TRP A 64 3.05 -3.06 11.98
CA TRP A 64 3.13 -1.79 12.67
C TRP A 64 1.86 -1.53 13.49
N TYR A 65 2.04 -0.92 14.65
CA TYR A 65 0.95 -0.48 15.51
C TYR A 65 1.21 0.95 15.94
N ALA A 66 0.19 1.78 15.84
CA ALA A 66 0.21 3.14 16.35
C ALA A 66 -0.81 3.29 17.48
N PHE A 67 -0.38 3.92 18.57
CA PHE A 67 -1.25 4.28 19.69
C PHE A 67 -0.90 5.69 20.15
N ASN A 68 -1.87 6.60 20.05
CA ASN A 68 -1.65 8.04 20.21
C ASN A 68 -0.49 8.55 19.32
N TYR A 69 0.61 8.96 19.93
CA TYR A 69 1.77 9.58 19.29
C TYR A 69 2.93 8.59 19.08
N ARG A 70 2.74 7.31 19.41
CA ARG A 70 3.78 6.29 19.40
C ARG A 70 3.55 5.30 18.27
N LEU A 71 4.63 4.94 17.58
CA LEU A 71 4.65 3.89 16.56
C LEU A 71 5.58 2.78 17.04
N SER A 72 5.15 1.54 16.89
CA SER A 72 5.99 0.36 17.14
C SER A 72 5.94 -0.57 15.95
N PHE A 73 7.08 -1.19 15.64
CA PHE A 73 7.23 -2.24 14.65
C PHE A 73 7.47 -3.56 15.35
N PHE A 74 6.66 -4.56 15.01
CA PHE A 74 6.84 -5.92 15.46
C PHE A 74 7.26 -6.80 14.29
N ARG A 75 8.47 -7.33 14.38
CA ARG A 75 9.04 -8.24 13.37
C ARG A 75 8.57 -9.64 13.69
N TYR A 76 7.67 -10.18 12.88
CA TYR A 76 7.10 -11.51 13.13
C TYR A 76 8.06 -12.66 12.79
N GLU A 77 9.18 -12.38 12.12
CA GLU A 77 10.25 -13.35 11.89
C GLU A 77 11.16 -13.53 13.11
N THR A 78 11.48 -12.44 13.82
CA THR A 78 12.39 -12.45 14.98
C THR A 78 11.67 -12.38 16.31
N ASN A 79 10.35 -12.14 16.31
CA ASN A 79 9.53 -11.90 17.48
C ASN A 79 10.02 -10.69 18.32
N GLU A 80 10.56 -9.68 17.64
CA GLU A 80 11.11 -8.47 18.27
C GLU A 80 10.16 -7.29 18.12
N LEU A 81 10.03 -6.49 19.19
CA LEU A 81 9.28 -5.24 19.20
C LEU A 81 10.25 -4.06 19.23
N GLU A 82 10.27 -3.31 18.14
CA GLU A 82 11.05 -2.09 17.97
C GLU A 82 10.12 -0.88 18.17
N LYS A 83 10.41 -0.02 19.16
CA LYS A 83 9.67 1.23 19.37
C LYS A 83 10.31 2.34 18.57
N ILE A 84 9.54 2.95 17.68
CA ILE A 84 9.97 4.10 16.89
C ILE A 84 9.79 5.38 17.72
N THR A 85 10.46 6.45 17.29
CA THR A 85 10.38 7.78 17.89
C THR A 85 8.94 8.24 18.10
N THR A 86 8.72 9.06 19.13
CA THR A 86 7.40 9.67 19.39
C THR A 86 7.18 10.82 18.40
N PHE A 87 5.98 10.90 17.84
CA PHE A 87 5.58 11.93 16.87
C PHE A 87 4.86 13.09 17.56
N SER A 88 4.74 14.23 16.87
CA SER A 88 4.02 15.41 17.36
C SER A 88 2.49 15.27 17.27
N SER A 89 2.00 14.35 16.44
CA SER A 89 0.58 14.10 16.20
C SER A 89 0.31 12.63 15.89
N LYS A 90 -0.97 12.23 15.85
CA LYS A 90 -1.33 10.81 15.72
C LYS A 90 -0.95 10.27 14.35
N VAL A 91 -0.41 9.06 14.33
CA VAL A 91 -0.09 8.35 13.07
C VAL A 91 -1.38 7.86 12.42
N GLN A 92 -1.59 8.22 11.16
CA GLN A 92 -2.74 7.80 10.35
C GLN A 92 -2.40 6.59 9.49
N PHE A 93 -1.27 6.66 8.77
CA PHE A 93 -0.85 5.62 7.83
C PHE A 93 0.66 5.40 7.93
N VAL A 94 1.08 4.16 7.69
CA VAL A 94 2.47 3.79 7.49
C VAL A 94 2.52 2.87 6.28
N ASP A 95 3.41 3.17 5.35
CA ASP A 95 3.54 2.40 4.12
C ASP A 95 4.99 2.36 3.64
N ILE A 96 5.30 1.42 2.76
CA ILE A 96 6.64 1.21 2.20
C ILE A 96 6.67 1.51 0.72
N PHE A 97 7.78 2.06 0.23
CA PHE A 97 7.99 2.29 -1.18
C PHE A 97 9.45 2.19 -1.58
N ILE A 98 9.68 1.99 -2.89
CA ILE A 98 11.00 2.09 -3.49
C ILE A 98 11.20 3.56 -3.88
N PRO A 99 12.21 4.25 -3.36
CA PRO A 99 12.44 5.64 -3.71
C PRO A 99 12.90 5.80 -5.16
N LYS A 100 12.72 7.01 -5.72
CA LYS A 100 13.26 7.32 -7.04
C LYS A 100 14.78 7.29 -7.04
N LYS A 101 15.37 6.85 -8.15
CA LYS A 101 16.82 6.81 -8.35
C LYS A 101 17.43 8.21 -8.18
N GLY A 102 18.61 8.27 -7.57
CA GLY A 102 19.37 9.52 -7.39
C GLY A 102 18.94 10.39 -6.20
N ILE A 103 17.92 10.00 -5.43
CA ILE A 103 17.50 10.77 -4.24
C ILE A 103 18.25 10.32 -2.98
N PHE A 104 18.46 9.02 -2.83
CA PHE A 104 19.12 8.42 -1.68
C PHE A 104 20.39 7.70 -2.09
N ASN A 105 21.30 7.52 -1.14
CA ASN A 105 22.48 6.67 -1.28
C ASN A 105 22.05 5.21 -1.55
N GLU A 106 22.86 4.46 -2.29
CA GLU A 106 22.67 3.03 -2.62
C GLU A 106 22.47 2.13 -1.39
N LYS A 107 22.85 2.60 -0.19
CA LYS A 107 22.55 1.91 1.08
C LYS A 107 21.05 1.81 1.39
N ILE A 108 20.22 2.71 0.86
CA ILE A 108 18.78 2.76 1.10
C ILE A 108 18.04 2.13 -0.09
N TYR A 109 17.41 0.98 0.14
CA TYR A 109 16.71 0.22 -0.91
C TYR A 109 15.18 0.35 -0.83
N TYR A 110 14.63 0.48 0.39
CA TYR A 110 13.25 0.84 0.65
C TYR A 110 13.19 2.07 1.54
N CYS A 111 12.09 2.78 1.44
CA CYS A 111 11.71 3.84 2.35
C CYS A 111 10.37 3.52 3.01
N ILE A 112 10.24 3.85 4.29
CA ILE A 112 8.97 3.88 4.99
C ILE A 112 8.50 5.32 5.01
N VAL A 113 7.26 5.56 4.59
CA VAL A 113 6.59 6.84 4.79
C VAL A 113 5.60 6.72 5.94
N VAL A 114 5.69 7.67 6.87
CA VAL A 114 4.78 7.80 8.01
C VAL A 114 3.96 9.07 7.79
N PHE A 115 2.64 8.90 7.75
CA PHE A 115 1.69 10.00 7.66
C PHE A 115 1.08 10.21 9.05
N THR A 116 1.31 11.38 9.63
CA THR A 116 0.63 11.82 10.86
C THR A 116 -0.48 12.80 10.54
N GLU A 117 -1.24 13.25 11.53
CA GLU A 117 -2.29 14.27 11.31
C GLU A 117 -1.74 15.61 10.82
N SER A 118 -0.48 15.91 11.12
CA SER A 118 0.15 17.21 10.82
C SER A 118 1.40 17.15 9.95
N GLN A 119 1.98 15.97 9.72
CA GLN A 119 3.28 15.82 9.04
C GLN A 119 3.35 14.55 8.19
N VAL A 120 4.22 14.57 7.18
CA VAL A 120 4.67 13.39 6.44
C VAL A 120 6.16 13.26 6.66
N ILE A 121 6.60 12.07 7.03
CA ILE A 121 7.99 11.79 7.36
C ILE A 121 8.45 10.58 6.56
N ILE A 122 9.64 10.65 5.98
CA ILE A 122 10.25 9.52 5.26
C ILE A 122 11.43 8.99 6.08
N TYR A 123 11.47 7.67 6.28
CA TYR A 123 12.61 6.94 6.81
C TYR A 123 13.18 6.04 5.73
N GLY A 124 14.50 5.86 5.72
CA GLY A 124 15.18 4.89 4.88
C GLY A 124 15.31 3.55 5.60
N ILE A 125 15.43 2.47 4.84
CA ILE A 125 15.80 1.15 5.37
C ILE A 125 17.17 0.78 4.82
N ASP A 126 18.11 0.49 5.72
CA ASP A 126 19.43 0.02 5.35
C ASP A 126 19.35 -1.37 4.68
N ASN A 127 19.98 -1.53 3.51
CA ASN A 127 19.96 -2.78 2.76
C ASN A 127 20.65 -3.94 3.50
N LYS A 128 21.70 -3.66 4.28
CA LYS A 128 22.49 -4.69 4.97
C LYS A 128 21.89 -5.03 6.32
N THR A 129 21.56 -4.02 7.13
CA THR A 129 21.13 -4.23 8.52
C THR A 129 19.61 -4.30 8.68
N LYS A 130 18.84 -3.88 7.66
CA LYS A 130 17.39 -3.66 7.75
C LYS A 130 16.97 -2.67 8.85
N ALA A 131 17.93 -1.87 9.34
CA ALA A 131 17.68 -0.86 10.35
C ALA A 131 16.99 0.36 9.73
N LEU A 132 16.17 1.03 10.54
CA LEU A 132 15.52 2.28 10.16
C LEU A 132 16.54 3.43 10.22
N ILE A 133 16.67 4.19 9.13
CA ILE A 133 17.55 5.34 9.00
C ILE A 133 16.69 6.60 8.95
N ASN A 134 16.98 7.58 9.80
CA ASN A 134 16.37 8.90 9.69
C ASN A 134 16.95 9.66 8.47
N THR A 135 16.08 10.09 7.56
CA THR A 135 16.49 10.78 6.32
C THR A 135 16.34 12.31 6.41
N ASN A 136 15.77 12.81 7.50
CA ASN A 136 15.40 14.21 7.71
C ASN A 136 14.40 14.77 6.68
N TYR A 137 13.81 13.95 5.82
CA TYR A 137 12.70 14.36 4.96
C TYR A 137 11.40 14.42 5.77
N VAL A 138 10.99 15.66 6.07
CA VAL A 138 9.76 15.97 6.80
C VAL A 138 9.06 17.14 6.11
N CYS A 139 7.75 17.05 5.90
CA CYS A 139 6.93 18.20 5.52
C CYS A 139 5.63 18.26 6.32
N ALA A 140 5.15 19.47 6.61
CA ALA A 140 3.87 19.68 7.26
C ALA A 140 2.71 19.43 6.29
N VAL A 141 1.57 18.97 6.82
CA VAL A 141 0.31 18.82 6.10
C VAL A 141 -0.69 19.84 6.63
N SER A 142 -1.39 20.53 5.72
CA SER A 142 -2.37 21.56 6.08
C SER A 142 -3.70 21.01 6.61
N SER A 143 -3.97 19.73 6.38
CA SER A 143 -5.21 19.05 6.77
C SER A 143 -4.93 17.56 6.97
N LYS A 144 -5.71 16.91 7.84
CA LYS A 144 -5.49 15.51 8.22
C LYS A 144 -5.54 14.57 7.00
N PRO A 145 -4.52 13.72 6.78
CA PRO A 145 -4.57 12.69 5.75
C PRO A 145 -5.70 11.69 6.00
N ILE A 146 -6.48 11.37 4.96
CA ILE A 146 -7.57 10.38 4.99
C ILE A 146 -7.31 9.17 4.07
N CYS A 147 -6.46 9.34 3.06
CA CYS A 147 -6.01 8.26 2.19
C CYS A 147 -4.68 8.63 1.54
N HIS A 148 -3.97 7.63 1.02
CA HIS A 148 -2.73 7.83 0.28
C HIS A 148 -2.60 6.82 -0.85
N ILE A 149 -1.80 7.16 -1.86
CA ILE A 149 -1.41 6.27 -2.95
C ILE A 149 0.09 6.43 -3.16
N ILE A 150 0.79 5.29 -3.26
CA ILE A 150 2.19 5.27 -3.64
C ILE A 150 2.34 4.53 -4.96
N ASN A 151 2.96 5.17 -5.95
CA ASN A 151 3.19 4.59 -7.25
C ASN A 151 4.57 5.00 -7.80
N ASN A 152 5.46 4.03 -7.96
CA ASN A 152 6.82 4.22 -8.49
C ASN A 152 7.59 5.36 -7.78
N GLY A 153 7.51 5.39 -6.45
CA GLY A 153 8.12 6.42 -5.62
C GLY A 153 7.42 7.78 -5.64
N ASN A 154 6.33 7.95 -6.38
CA ASN A 154 5.45 9.10 -6.22
C ASN A 154 4.47 8.84 -5.08
N ILE A 155 4.29 9.83 -4.21
CA ILE A 155 3.41 9.73 -3.06
C ILE A 155 2.32 10.79 -3.23
N PHE A 156 1.06 10.37 -3.17
CA PHE A 156 -0.11 11.23 -3.20
C PHE A 156 -0.91 11.03 -1.93
N ILE A 157 -1.47 12.11 -1.40
CA ILE A 157 -2.23 12.12 -0.15
C ILE A 157 -3.55 12.84 -0.42
N GLY A 158 -4.67 12.18 -0.10
CA GLY A 158 -5.96 12.85 0.03
C GLY A 158 -6.16 13.29 1.48
N CYS A 159 -6.58 14.53 1.68
CA CYS A 159 -6.81 15.10 3.01
C CYS A 159 -8.29 15.38 3.27
N GLU A 160 -8.63 15.56 4.54
CA GLU A 160 -10.00 15.82 5.03
C GLU A 160 -10.63 17.08 4.41
N ASN A 161 -9.82 18.06 4.00
CA ASN A 161 -10.26 19.24 3.27
C ASN A 161 -10.69 18.97 1.81
N GLY A 162 -10.66 17.72 1.36
CA GLY A 162 -11.05 17.32 0.00
C GLY A 162 -9.97 17.52 -1.07
N ASN A 163 -8.82 18.11 -0.71
CA ASN A 163 -7.71 18.31 -1.65
C ASN A 163 -6.81 17.08 -1.73
N VAL A 164 -6.15 16.91 -2.88
CA VAL A 164 -5.12 15.91 -3.08
C VAL A 164 -3.77 16.60 -3.23
N TYR A 165 -2.77 16.13 -2.50
CA TYR A 165 -1.42 16.68 -2.51
C TYR A 165 -0.44 15.64 -3.04
N SER A 166 0.52 16.09 -3.86
CA SER A 166 1.70 15.30 -4.21
C SER A 166 2.84 15.66 -3.26
N VAL A 167 3.44 14.64 -2.64
CA VAL A 167 4.62 14.83 -1.80
C VAL A 167 5.85 14.84 -2.69
N ILE A 168 6.51 15.99 -2.78
CA ILE A 168 7.75 16.15 -3.51
C ILE A 168 8.90 16.06 -2.54
N TYR A 169 9.82 15.13 -2.78
CA TYR A 169 11.05 14.96 -2.02
C TYR A 169 12.22 14.90 -3.01
N LYS A 170 13.27 15.68 -2.77
CA LYS A 170 14.44 15.81 -3.66
C LYS A 170 15.70 16.03 -2.83
N SER A 171 16.82 15.47 -3.31
CA SER A 171 18.14 15.85 -2.83
C SER A 171 18.72 16.91 -3.76
N LEU A 172 19.29 17.97 -3.20
CA LEU A 172 19.99 19.01 -3.95
C LEU A 172 21.49 18.77 -3.83
N ASP A 173 22.07 18.20 -4.89
CA ASP A 173 23.48 17.79 -4.96
C ASP A 173 24.44 18.94 -4.63
N SER A 174 24.09 20.17 -5.00
CA SER A 174 24.97 21.31 -4.84
C SER A 174 25.31 21.61 -3.38
N TRP A 175 24.39 21.38 -2.43
CA TRP A 175 24.56 21.77 -1.01
C TRP A 175 24.26 20.67 0.01
N SER A 176 24.13 19.40 -0.43
CA SER A 176 23.70 18.29 0.44
C SER A 176 22.40 18.59 1.20
N PHE A 177 21.51 19.37 0.58
CA PHE A 177 20.27 19.80 1.20
C PHE A 177 19.13 18.90 0.75
N ASN A 178 18.43 18.32 1.74
CA ASN A 178 17.24 17.52 1.49
C ASN A 178 16.01 18.43 1.54
N MET A 179 15.20 18.42 0.49
CA MET A 179 13.99 19.23 0.41
C MET A 179 12.77 18.33 0.30
N MET A 180 11.74 18.60 1.12
CA MET A 180 10.44 17.96 1.04
C MET A 180 9.33 19.00 1.19
N TYR A 181 8.33 18.95 0.32
CA TYR A 181 7.17 19.83 0.38
C TYR A 181 5.93 19.17 -0.24
N LEU A 182 4.76 19.70 0.10
CA LEU A 182 3.50 19.32 -0.52
C LEU A 182 3.20 20.23 -1.70
N TYR A 183 2.88 19.62 -2.84
CA TYR A 183 2.41 20.30 -4.03
C TYR A 183 0.92 20.02 -4.23
N ASN A 184 0.10 21.06 -4.33
CA ASN A 184 -1.31 20.93 -4.68
C ASN A 184 -1.48 21.21 -6.18
N PRO A 185 -1.82 20.21 -7.01
CA PRO A 185 -2.08 20.43 -8.43
C PRO A 185 -3.24 21.40 -8.66
N ASP A 186 -4.25 21.41 -7.78
CA ASP A 186 -5.45 22.25 -7.92
C ASP A 186 -5.19 23.74 -7.66
N SER A 187 -4.10 24.08 -6.98
CA SER A 187 -3.68 25.48 -6.80
C SER A 187 -3.03 26.10 -8.05
N SER A 188 -2.82 25.29 -9.09
CA SER A 188 -2.22 25.73 -10.36
C SER A 188 -3.27 26.36 -11.28
N TYR A 189 -3.88 27.47 -10.86
CA TYR A 189 -4.51 28.55 -11.66
C TYR A 189 -5.20 28.24 -13.01
N ILE A 190 -5.78 27.06 -13.24
CA ILE A 190 -6.58 26.75 -14.44
C ILE A 190 -7.79 25.88 -14.07
N SER A 191 -8.44 26.15 -12.93
CA SER A 191 -9.87 25.84 -12.77
C SER A 191 -10.69 26.88 -13.54
N CYS A 192 -10.56 26.81 -14.87
CA CYS A 192 -11.28 27.62 -15.85
C CYS A 192 -12.77 27.72 -15.52
N LEU A 193 -13.28 28.95 -15.40
CA LEU A 193 -14.37 29.48 -16.23
C LEU A 193 -15.43 28.46 -16.67
N VAL A 194 -16.10 27.79 -15.73
CA VAL A 194 -17.37 27.11 -16.02
C VAL A 194 -18.49 28.07 -15.61
N PRO A 195 -19.20 28.71 -16.56
CA PRO A 195 -20.40 29.44 -16.24
C PRO A 195 -21.43 28.45 -15.67
N THR A 196 -22.02 28.82 -14.54
CA THR A 196 -22.91 28.01 -13.68
C THR A 196 -24.21 27.53 -14.33
N SER A 197 -24.42 27.81 -15.63
CA SER A 197 -25.64 27.48 -16.38
C SER A 197 -25.60 26.16 -17.15
N LEU A 198 -24.47 25.43 -17.16
CA LEU A 198 -24.39 24.08 -17.73
C LEU A 198 -24.30 23.02 -16.63
N LYS A 199 -25.35 22.94 -15.79
CA LYS A 199 -25.71 21.67 -15.13
C LYS A 199 -26.22 20.69 -16.19
N ARG A 200 -25.32 20.10 -16.97
CA ARG A 200 -25.62 19.01 -17.90
C ARG A 200 -25.08 17.72 -17.30
N LYS A 201 -26.00 16.95 -16.70
CA LYS A 201 -25.94 15.52 -16.34
C LYS A 201 -24.52 14.90 -16.35
N ASN A 202 -23.88 14.86 -15.19
CA ASN A 202 -22.56 14.23 -15.05
C ASN A 202 -22.61 12.77 -15.51
N GLN A 203 -21.88 12.51 -16.59
CA GLN A 203 -21.30 11.20 -16.86
C GLN A 203 -20.27 10.90 -15.77
N GLU A 204 -20.35 9.69 -15.25
CA GLU A 204 -19.44 9.13 -14.26
C GLU A 204 -18.00 9.15 -14.81
N LEU A 205 -17.12 9.93 -14.17
CA LEU A 205 -15.68 9.73 -14.28
C LEU A 205 -15.37 8.39 -13.61
N ASN A 206 -15.36 7.32 -14.40
CA ASN A 206 -14.84 6.01 -14.02
C ASN A 206 -13.31 6.09 -13.87
N VAL A 207 -12.85 6.68 -12.78
CA VAL A 207 -11.60 6.22 -12.17
C VAL A 207 -11.93 4.85 -11.57
N CYS A 208 -11.56 3.79 -12.30
CA CYS A 208 -11.63 2.42 -11.81
C CYS A 208 -10.68 2.26 -10.61
N LEU A 209 -11.16 2.66 -9.43
CA LEU A 209 -10.76 2.03 -8.18
C LEU A 209 -11.19 0.56 -8.30
N PRO A 210 -10.30 -0.43 -8.14
CA PRO A 210 -10.76 -1.81 -7.98
C PRO A 210 -11.63 -1.88 -6.72
N LYS A 211 -12.95 -1.85 -6.93
CA LYS A 211 -13.97 -2.23 -5.94
C LYS A 211 -13.89 -3.74 -5.72
N ARG A 212 -12.89 -4.17 -4.96
CA ARG A 212 -12.69 -5.46 -4.28
C ARG A 212 -11.30 -5.32 -3.68
N ILE A 213 -11.16 -4.88 -2.44
CA ILE A 213 -11.22 -5.78 -1.27
C ILE A 213 -11.64 -4.92 -0.08
N LEU A 214 -12.90 -5.06 0.33
CA LEU A 214 -13.41 -4.61 1.62
C LEU A 214 -14.18 -5.80 2.17
N TRP A 215 -13.70 -6.30 3.31
CA TRP A 215 -14.40 -7.16 4.27
C TRP A 215 -14.74 -8.60 3.81
N LEU A 216 -13.74 -9.50 3.93
CA LEU A 216 -14.02 -10.74 4.65
C LEU A 216 -13.84 -10.42 6.14
N HIS A 217 -14.93 -9.93 6.74
CA HIS A 217 -15.05 -9.90 8.19
C HIS A 217 -15.14 -11.35 8.66
N TRP A 218 -14.08 -11.83 9.31
CA TRP A 218 -14.20 -12.94 10.23
C TRP A 218 -15.08 -12.47 11.38
N GLU A 219 -16.31 -12.97 11.41
CA GLU A 219 -17.01 -13.18 12.67
C GLU A 219 -16.57 -14.53 13.23
N LYS A 220 -16.35 -14.56 14.54
CA LYS A 220 -15.95 -15.70 15.39
C LYS A 220 -14.45 -15.99 15.38
N PHE A 221 -13.72 -15.39 16.31
CA PHE A 221 -13.25 -16.03 17.55
C PHE A 221 -12.90 -14.94 18.57
#